data_AF-A0A7X8L7N9-F1
#
_entry.id   AF-A0A7X8L7N9-F1
#
_cell.length_a   1.000
_cell.length_b   1.000
_cell.length_c   1.000
_cell.angle_alpha   90.00
_cell.angle_beta   90.00
_cell.angle_gamma   90.00
#
_symmetry.space_group_name_H-M   'P 1'
#
loop_
_entity.id
_entity.type
_entity.pdbx_description
1 polymer ?
#
loop_
_entity_poly.entity_id
_entity_poly.type
_entity_poly.pdbx_seq_one_letter_code
_entity_poly.pdbx_strand_id
1 'polypeptide(L)'
;MAEREKQAEQTPVKEQNNQTEKPGGCLHSIIVVLLAFLVVAVVSVGVFYFVAKNNINGLADSLKPHIKSYPILKIFLPKDLEGFDPEDPKYLSDKQLLAKYEEYREKVRILNESLNEANKTIEDMKSQGQNATDLEAKIEADRLLLESIEAEKAALEAEKLALAELIARGDTEGFKNYFQKVDKATAEAIYSEIMKDVAINEEKKALAKPFSTMNPQGAANVLTELFTKDKEALLDIFEGMEPKVMAPILERMDAKIAAEIYGLLSDRKLSR
;
A
#
# COMPACT_ATOMS: atom_id res chain seq x y z
N MET A 1 -126.20 33.26 37.07
CA MET A 1 -124.91 33.55 37.72
C MET A 1 -123.83 33.16 36.72
N ALA A 2 -122.96 33.99 36.19
CA ALA A 2 -122.76 35.44 36.13
C ALA A 2 -121.91 35.61 34.84
N GLU A 3 -122.35 36.41 33.86
CA GLU A 3 -121.68 37.67 33.43
C GLU A 3 -120.28 37.47 32.77
N ARG A 4 -119.92 37.96 31.58
CA ARG A 4 -120.37 39.06 30.67
C ARG A 4 -119.88 38.71 29.23
N GLU A 5 -120.61 38.90 28.12
CA GLU A 5 -120.98 40.16 27.42
C GLU A 5 -119.82 41.17 27.32
N LYS A 6 -119.53 41.90 26.24
CA LYS A 6 -120.09 42.18 24.90
C LYS A 6 -119.05 43.12 24.26
N GLN A 7 -119.03 43.26 22.93
CA GLN A 7 -119.40 44.52 22.26
C GLN A 7 -119.08 44.46 20.77
N ALA A 8 -120.15 44.64 19.99
CA ALA A 8 -120.10 45.09 18.61
C ALA A 8 -120.09 46.62 18.61
N GLU A 9 -119.48 47.25 17.60
CA GLU A 9 -119.94 48.49 16.93
C GLU A 9 -119.02 48.73 15.71
N GLN A 10 -119.59 48.69 14.50
CA GLN A 10 -119.91 49.83 13.62
C GLN A 10 -118.77 50.26 12.65
N THR A 11 -119.05 50.04 11.35
CA THR A 11 -118.52 50.73 10.14
C THR A 11 -118.86 52.24 10.20
N PRO A 12 -118.27 53.20 9.42
CA PRO A 12 -117.97 53.11 7.98
C PRO A 12 -116.78 53.93 7.38
N VAL A 13 -116.46 53.57 6.13
CA VAL A 13 -116.00 54.35 4.95
C VAL A 13 -115.66 55.85 5.08
N LYS A 14 -114.50 56.26 4.52
CA LYS A 14 -114.30 57.47 3.68
C LYS A 14 -112.97 57.38 2.92
N GLU A 15 -113.02 57.15 1.60
CA GLU A 15 -112.99 58.15 0.51
C GLU A 15 -111.56 58.46 0.02
N GLN A 16 -111.31 57.95 -1.19
CA GLN A 16 -110.26 58.34 -2.13
C GLN A 16 -110.29 59.86 -2.38
N ASN A 17 -109.14 60.49 -2.63
CA ASN A 17 -108.62 60.62 -3.99
C ASN A 17 -107.39 61.55 -4.08
N ASN A 18 -106.54 61.25 -5.08
CA ASN A 18 -105.47 62.05 -5.70
C ASN A 18 -104.15 62.11 -4.92
N GLN A 19 -102.96 61.91 -5.50
CA GLN A 19 -102.53 61.77 -6.90
C GLN A 19 -101.01 61.43 -6.88
N THR A 20 -100.54 60.63 -7.85
CA THR A 20 -99.12 60.53 -8.35
C THR A 20 -98.08 60.01 -7.34
N GLU A 21 -97.29 58.95 -7.56
CA GLU A 21 -96.37 58.60 -8.65
C GLU A 21 -96.04 57.09 -8.59
N LYS A 22 -95.58 56.51 -9.71
CA LYS A 22 -95.22 55.09 -9.86
C LYS A 22 -94.04 54.67 -8.97
N PRO A 23 -94.09 53.56 -8.21
CA PRO A 23 -92.90 52.95 -7.61
C PRO A 23 -92.61 51.55 -8.17
N GLY A 24 -91.36 51.33 -8.59
CA GLY A 24 -90.77 49.99 -8.66
C GLY A 24 -90.34 49.57 -7.25
N GLY A 25 -91.11 48.72 -6.57
CA GLY A 25 -90.96 48.47 -5.12
C GLY A 25 -90.57 47.07 -4.64
N CYS A 26 -90.87 45.98 -5.38
CA CYS A 26 -90.64 44.62 -4.85
C CYS A 26 -89.24 44.04 -5.13
N LEU A 27 -88.67 44.32 -6.30
CA LEU A 27 -87.34 43.79 -6.66
C LEU A 27 -86.23 44.45 -5.82
N HIS A 28 -86.38 45.72 -5.46
CA HIS A 28 -85.40 46.42 -4.62
C HIS A 28 -85.29 45.82 -3.22
N SER A 29 -86.41 45.41 -2.60
CA SER A 29 -86.36 44.83 -1.25
C SER A 29 -85.61 43.48 -1.20
N ILE A 30 -85.78 42.61 -2.20
CA ILE A 30 -85.07 41.32 -2.27
C ILE A 30 -83.58 41.53 -2.53
N ILE A 31 -83.25 42.48 -3.40
CA ILE A 31 -81.86 42.86 -3.69
C ILE A 31 -81.17 43.39 -2.43
N VAL A 32 -81.86 44.21 -1.63
CA VAL A 32 -81.30 44.75 -0.36
C VAL A 32 -81.04 43.64 0.67
N VAL A 33 -81.93 42.63 0.78
CA VAL A 33 -81.72 41.50 1.70
C VAL A 33 -80.58 40.58 1.24
N LEU A 34 -80.49 40.27 -0.06
CA LEU A 34 -79.38 39.51 -0.61
C LEU A 34 -78.05 40.25 -0.45
N LEU A 35 -78.06 41.57 -0.62
CA LEU A 35 -76.89 42.41 -0.40
C LEU A 35 -76.46 42.38 1.08
N ALA A 36 -77.41 42.49 2.02
CA ALA A 36 -77.11 42.40 3.45
C ALA A 36 -76.53 41.02 3.82
N PHE A 37 -77.07 39.93 3.27
CA PHE A 37 -76.55 38.59 3.50
C PHE A 37 -75.14 38.41 2.91
N LEU A 38 -74.90 38.97 1.72
CA LEU A 38 -73.58 38.97 1.08
C LEU A 38 -72.57 39.73 1.95
N VAL A 39 -72.93 40.88 2.51
CA VAL A 39 -72.07 41.64 3.43
C VAL A 39 -71.71 40.80 4.67
N VAL A 40 -72.69 40.15 5.30
CA VAL A 40 -72.44 39.28 6.47
C VAL A 40 -71.55 38.09 6.11
N ALA A 41 -71.79 37.45 4.96
CA ALA A 41 -70.97 36.34 4.49
C ALA A 41 -69.53 36.78 4.23
N VAL A 42 -69.31 37.93 3.58
CA VAL A 42 -67.97 38.48 3.34
C VAL A 42 -67.24 38.79 4.64
N VAL A 43 -67.92 39.39 5.63
CA VAL A 43 -67.32 39.67 6.94
C VAL A 43 -66.97 38.37 7.68
N SER A 44 -67.87 37.38 7.68
CA SER A 44 -67.64 36.08 8.32
C SER A 44 -66.46 35.33 7.68
N VAL A 45 -66.42 35.27 6.35
CA VAL A 45 -65.29 34.69 5.60
C VAL A 45 -64.01 35.46 5.85
N GLY A 46 -64.07 36.79 5.98
CA GLY A 46 -62.93 37.63 6.33
C GLY A 46 -62.36 37.36 7.72
N VAL A 47 -63.22 37.18 8.72
CA VAL A 47 -62.81 36.80 10.08
C VAL A 47 -62.22 35.39 10.09
N PHE A 48 -62.87 34.43 9.43
CA PHE A 48 -62.35 33.07 9.32
C PHE A 48 -60.99 33.03 8.60
N TYR A 49 -60.84 33.79 7.51
CA TYR A 49 -59.57 33.98 6.80
C TYR A 49 -58.50 34.55 7.73
N PHE A 50 -58.82 35.55 8.57
CA PHE A 50 -57.86 36.12 9.51
C PHE A 50 -57.42 35.11 10.59
N VAL A 51 -58.37 34.35 11.15
CA VAL A 51 -58.11 33.31 12.17
C VAL A 51 -57.26 32.18 11.60
N ALA A 52 -57.62 31.68 10.42
CA ALA A 52 -56.88 30.61 9.73
C ALA A 52 -55.50 31.09 9.26
N LYS A 53 -55.38 32.30 8.72
CA LYS A 53 -54.10 32.88 8.29
C LYS A 53 -53.12 33.07 9.44
N ASN A 54 -53.61 33.48 10.61
CA ASN A 54 -52.79 33.68 11.81
C ASN A 54 -52.66 32.42 12.68
N ASN A 55 -53.21 31.29 12.24
CA ASN A 55 -53.19 30.02 12.96
C ASN A 55 -53.58 30.14 14.45
N ILE A 56 -54.62 30.92 14.73
CA ILE A 56 -55.04 31.17 16.12
C ILE A 56 -55.52 29.84 16.72
N ASN A 57 -54.88 29.41 17.81
CA ASN A 57 -55.19 28.17 18.53
C ASN A 57 -55.00 26.86 17.70
N GLY A 58 -54.12 26.87 16.69
CA GLY A 58 -53.80 25.66 15.90
C GLY A 58 -54.86 25.24 14.87
N LEU A 59 -55.84 26.12 14.59
CA LEU A 59 -56.95 25.85 13.68
C LEU A 59 -56.49 25.63 12.23
N ALA A 60 -55.45 26.35 11.78
CA ALA A 60 -54.91 26.16 10.44
C ALA A 60 -54.24 24.79 10.30
N ASP A 61 -53.54 24.33 11.34
CA ASP A 61 -52.85 23.05 11.36
C ASP A 61 -53.84 21.88 11.38
N SER A 62 -54.94 21.99 12.14
CA SER A 62 -56.00 20.98 12.19
C SER A 62 -56.78 20.86 10.88
N LEU A 63 -56.99 21.97 10.16
CA LEU A 63 -57.74 21.99 8.90
C LEU A 63 -56.89 21.61 7.67
N LYS A 64 -55.56 21.79 7.74
CA LYS A 64 -54.61 21.51 6.64
C LYS A 64 -54.71 20.11 6.04
N PRO A 65 -54.82 19.00 6.80
CA PRO A 65 -54.95 17.66 6.21
C PRO A 65 -56.26 17.46 5.43
N HIS A 66 -57.33 18.19 5.77
CA HIS A 66 -58.63 18.09 5.09
C HIS A 66 -58.77 19.05 3.90
N ILE A 67 -58.07 20.19 3.93
CA ILE A 67 -58.22 21.28 2.95
C ILE A 67 -57.21 21.19 1.79
N LYS A 68 -56.07 20.48 1.96
CA LYS A 68 -55.00 20.35 0.93
C LYS A 68 -55.51 19.83 -0.43
N SER A 69 -56.62 19.09 -0.45
CA SER A 69 -57.21 18.47 -1.65
C SER A 69 -58.03 19.42 -2.53
N TYR A 70 -58.34 20.64 -2.07
CA TYR A 70 -59.19 21.59 -2.78
C TYR A 70 -58.43 22.89 -3.13
N PRO A 71 -58.18 23.18 -4.42
CA PRO A 71 -57.31 24.28 -4.85
C PRO A 71 -57.81 25.67 -4.45
N ILE A 72 -59.13 25.86 -4.34
CA ILE A 72 -59.75 27.15 -3.99
C ILE A 72 -59.57 27.45 -2.50
N LEU A 73 -59.56 26.42 -1.65
CA LEU A 73 -59.48 26.57 -0.21
C LEU A 73 -58.03 26.74 0.29
N LYS A 74 -57.03 26.49 -0.58
CA LYS A 74 -55.60 26.71 -0.30
C LYS A 74 -55.28 28.18 0.01
N ILE A 75 -56.08 29.12 -0.48
CA ILE A 75 -55.90 30.56 -0.25
C ILE A 75 -56.07 30.92 1.24
N PHE A 76 -56.86 30.14 1.98
CA PHE A 76 -57.14 30.36 3.40
C PHE A 76 -56.04 29.83 4.34
N LEU A 77 -55.09 29.04 3.81
CA LEU A 77 -53.99 28.52 4.59
C LEU A 77 -52.79 29.48 4.55
N PRO A 78 -52.04 29.61 5.66
CA PRO A 78 -50.76 30.33 5.64
C PRO A 78 -49.83 29.69 4.60
N LYS A 79 -49.09 30.52 3.84
CA LYS A 79 -48.02 30.06 2.96
C LYS A 79 -46.98 29.39 3.85
N ASP A 80 -46.93 28.07 3.78
CA ASP A 80 -45.92 27.17 4.36
C ASP A 80 -45.26 27.73 5.63
N LEU A 81 -45.88 27.47 6.78
CA LEU A 81 -45.29 27.75 8.09
C LEU A 81 -43.88 27.16 8.15
N GLU A 82 -42.87 28.03 8.33
CA GLU A 82 -41.51 27.61 8.70
C GLU A 82 -41.62 26.70 9.94
N GLY A 83 -41.17 25.45 9.83
CA GLY A 83 -41.24 24.46 10.91
C GLY A 83 -42.36 23.42 10.82
N PHE A 84 -43.17 23.40 9.75
CA PHE A 84 -44.05 22.25 9.50
C PHE A 84 -43.27 21.07 8.91
N ASP A 85 -42.87 20.14 9.76
CA ASP A 85 -42.34 18.84 9.35
C ASP A 85 -43.48 17.79 9.36
N PRO A 86 -43.91 17.27 8.20
CA PRO A 86 -44.94 16.24 8.13
C PRO A 86 -44.51 14.90 8.78
N GLU A 87 -43.23 14.74 9.11
CA GLU A 87 -42.70 13.60 9.85
C GLU A 87 -42.44 13.90 11.34
N ASP A 88 -42.79 15.10 11.84
CA ASP A 88 -42.71 15.39 13.28
C ASP A 88 -43.62 14.42 14.05
N PRO A 89 -43.11 13.72 15.08
CA PRO A 89 -43.90 12.81 15.91
C PRO A 89 -45.22 13.40 16.43
N LYS A 90 -45.31 14.72 16.61
CA LYS A 90 -46.52 15.43 17.05
C LYS A 90 -47.69 15.35 16.07
N TYR A 91 -47.43 15.07 14.79
CA TYR A 91 -48.45 15.00 13.73
C TYR A 91 -48.69 13.57 13.21
N LEU A 92 -48.07 12.57 13.83
CA LEU A 92 -48.20 11.16 13.45
C LEU A 92 -49.11 10.41 14.44
N SER A 93 -49.92 9.49 13.93
CA SER A 93 -50.60 8.51 14.78
C SER A 93 -49.62 7.44 15.29
N ASP A 94 -49.94 6.80 16.42
CA ASP A 94 -49.09 5.75 17.02
C ASP A 94 -48.68 4.65 16.03
N LYS A 95 -49.58 4.26 15.13
CA LYS A 95 -49.30 3.27 14.08
C LYS A 95 -48.32 3.78 13.04
N GLN A 96 -48.42 5.05 12.64
CA GLN A 96 -47.48 5.68 11.70
C GLN A 96 -46.11 5.90 12.33
N LEU A 97 -46.08 6.26 13.62
CA LEU A 97 -44.84 6.43 14.38
C LEU A 97 -44.09 5.11 14.51
N LEU A 98 -44.78 4.01 14.81
CA LEU A 98 -44.17 2.67 14.86
C LEU A 98 -43.62 2.26 13.49
N ALA A 99 -44.40 2.43 12.42
CA ALA A 99 -43.95 2.11 11.06
C ALA A 99 -42.71 2.93 10.65
N LYS A 100 -42.67 4.22 11.00
CA LYS A 100 -41.50 5.07 10.76
C LYS A 100 -40.30 4.65 11.59
N TYR A 101 -40.50 4.30 12.86
CA TYR A 101 -39.43 3.78 13.71
C TYR A 101 -38.81 2.50 13.12
N GLU A 102 -39.62 1.56 12.65
CA GLU A 102 -39.15 0.35 11.97
C GLU A 102 -38.37 0.67 10.68
N GLU A 103 -38.90 1.59 9.85
CA GLU A 103 -38.22 2.09 8.64
C GLU A 103 -36.85 2.69 8.97
N TYR A 104 -36.78 3.54 10.00
CA TYR A 104 -35.53 4.16 10.44
C TYR A 104 -34.56 3.14 11.03
N ARG A 105 -35.03 2.17 11.81
CA ARG A 105 -34.20 1.07 12.33
C ARG A 105 -33.57 0.27 11.20
N GLU A 106 -34.34 -0.01 10.15
CA GLU A 106 -33.84 -0.74 8.99
C GLU A 106 -32.84 0.09 8.18
N LYS A 107 -33.13 1.38 7.94
CA LYS A 107 -32.18 2.30 7.30
C LYS A 107 -30.86 2.41 8.08
N VAL A 108 -30.93 2.53 9.40
CA VAL A 108 -29.74 2.59 10.26
C VAL A 108 -28.97 1.27 10.21
N ARG A 109 -29.65 0.11 10.19
CA ARG A 109 -29.01 -1.20 10.04
C ARG A 109 -28.24 -1.28 8.71
N ILE A 110 -28.90 -0.97 7.60
CA ILE A 110 -28.30 -0.98 6.25
C ILE A 110 -27.13 0.01 6.17
N LEU A 111 -27.30 1.22 6.73
CA LEU A 111 -26.26 2.24 6.72
C LEU A 111 -25.04 1.82 7.54
N ASN A 112 -25.25 1.18 8.70
CA ASN A 112 -24.16 0.62 9.50
C ASN A 112 -23.43 -0.52 8.78
N GLU A 113 -24.17 -1.40 8.09
CA GLU A 113 -23.58 -2.47 7.28
C GLU A 113 -22.73 -1.89 6.13
N SER A 114 -23.27 -0.91 5.40
CA SER A 114 -22.55 -0.22 4.32
C SER A 114 -21.32 0.53 4.83
N LEU A 115 -21.42 1.19 5.99
CA LEU A 115 -20.29 1.88 6.61
C LEU A 115 -19.19 0.89 7.01
N ASN A 116 -19.57 -0.26 7.56
CA ASN A 116 -18.62 -1.29 7.93
C ASN A 116 -17.90 -1.89 6.70
N GLU A 117 -18.63 -2.16 5.62
CA GLU A 117 -18.07 -2.64 4.36
C GLU A 117 -17.14 -1.60 3.71
N ALA A 118 -17.54 -0.33 3.70
CA ALA A 118 -16.72 0.77 3.21
C ALA A 118 -15.42 0.90 4.02
N ASN A 119 -15.50 0.84 5.35
CA ASN A 119 -14.32 0.90 6.22
C ASN A 119 -13.36 -0.28 5.98
N LYS A 120 -13.89 -1.49 5.83
CA LYS A 120 -13.09 -2.68 5.50
C LYS A 120 -12.39 -2.51 4.15
N THR A 121 -13.09 -2.01 3.14
CA THR A 121 -12.52 -1.74 1.81
C THR A 121 -11.40 -0.71 1.87
N ILE A 122 -11.56 0.35 2.66
CA ILE A 122 -10.54 1.38 2.87
C ILE A 122 -9.30 0.79 3.56
N GLU A 123 -9.49 -0.07 4.57
CA GLU A 123 -8.40 -0.75 5.26
C GLU A 123 -7.63 -1.69 4.33
N ASP A 124 -8.34 -2.49 3.53
CA ASP A 124 -7.76 -3.38 2.52
C ASP A 124 -6.96 -2.59 1.47
N MET A 125 -7.52 -1.49 0.94
CA MET A 125 -6.83 -0.61 -0.03
C MET A 125 -5.58 0.03 0.58
N LYS A 126 -5.63 0.45 1.85
CA LYS A 126 -4.49 1.04 2.54
C LYS A 126 -3.37 0.02 2.73
N SER A 127 -3.70 -1.22 3.10
CA SER A 127 -2.73 -2.31 3.21
C SER A 127 -2.08 -2.63 1.86
N GLN A 128 -2.85 -2.69 0.77
CA GLN A 128 -2.31 -2.90 -0.57
C GLN A 128 -1.39 -1.75 -1.03
N GLY A 129 -1.77 -0.49 -0.76
CA GLY A 129 -0.94 0.68 -1.08
C GLY A 129 0.38 0.72 -0.30
N GLN A 130 0.37 0.28 0.97
CA GLN A 130 1.61 0.09 1.75
C GLN A 130 2.50 -0.97 1.12
N ASN A 131 1.94 -2.14 0.77
CA ASN A 131 2.70 -3.20 0.11
C ASN A 131 3.31 -2.75 -1.24
N ALA A 132 2.60 -1.92 -2.01
CA ALA A 132 3.11 -1.37 -3.26
C ALA A 132 4.29 -0.41 -3.04
N THR A 133 4.20 0.47 -2.04
CA THR A 133 5.28 1.41 -1.67
C THR A 133 6.53 0.64 -1.19
N ASP A 134 6.33 -0.39 -0.37
CA ASP A 134 7.41 -1.25 0.11
C ASP A 134 8.07 -2.03 -1.04
N LEU A 135 7.29 -2.47 -2.03
CA LEU A 135 7.80 -3.14 -3.23
C LEU A 135 8.62 -2.17 -4.10
N GLU A 136 8.15 -0.94 -4.31
CA GLU A 136 8.88 0.10 -5.04
C GLU A 136 10.22 0.43 -4.36
N ALA A 137 10.22 0.59 -3.04
CA ALA A 137 11.44 0.81 -2.26
C ALA A 137 12.43 -0.35 -2.41
N LYS A 138 11.94 -1.59 -2.41
CA LYS A 138 12.76 -2.78 -2.63
C LYS A 138 13.33 -2.85 -4.05
N ILE A 139 12.52 -2.53 -5.07
CA ILE A 139 12.99 -2.51 -6.46
C ILE A 139 14.12 -1.49 -6.65
N GLU A 140 14.00 -0.29 -6.07
CA GLU A 140 15.06 0.71 -6.18
C GLU A 140 16.32 0.29 -5.41
N ALA A 141 16.17 -0.32 -4.23
CA ALA A 141 17.30 -0.87 -3.48
C ALA A 141 18.00 -2.00 -4.27
N ASP A 142 17.24 -2.91 -4.89
CA ASP A 142 17.76 -3.99 -5.73
C ASP A 142 18.45 -3.44 -6.98
N ARG A 143 17.93 -2.36 -7.58
CA ARG A 143 18.54 -1.67 -8.73
C ARG A 143 19.89 -1.07 -8.37
N LEU A 144 19.97 -0.34 -7.25
CA LEU A 144 21.22 0.25 -6.77
C LEU A 144 22.26 -0.82 -6.39
N LEU A 145 21.81 -1.92 -5.78
CA LEU A 145 22.67 -3.05 -5.48
C LEU A 145 23.22 -3.69 -6.76
N LEU A 146 22.37 -3.87 -7.78
CA LEU A 146 22.79 -4.43 -9.06
C LEU A 146 23.84 -3.53 -9.75
N GLU A 147 23.63 -2.21 -9.73
CA GLU A 147 24.59 -1.24 -10.27
C GLU A 147 25.94 -1.31 -9.55
N SER A 148 25.94 -1.46 -8.21
CA SER A 148 27.19 -1.64 -7.44
C SER A 148 27.90 -2.95 -7.80
N ILE A 149 27.17 -4.05 -7.93
CA ILE A 149 27.72 -5.36 -8.28
C ILE A 149 28.34 -5.32 -9.69
N GLU A 150 27.67 -4.69 -10.65
CA GLU A 150 28.19 -4.54 -12.01
C GLU A 150 29.46 -3.69 -12.05
N ALA A 151 29.51 -2.60 -11.28
CA ALA A 151 30.70 -1.76 -11.16
C ALA A 151 31.87 -2.50 -10.51
N GLU A 152 31.63 -3.23 -9.42
CA GLU A 152 32.65 -4.06 -8.75
C GLU A 152 33.16 -5.17 -9.67
N LYS A 153 32.27 -5.83 -10.41
CA LYS A 153 32.66 -6.85 -11.39
C LYS A 153 33.54 -6.27 -12.50
N ALA A 154 33.19 -5.09 -13.03
CA ALA A 154 34.00 -4.43 -14.05
C ALA A 154 35.38 -4.03 -13.51
N ALA A 155 35.45 -3.52 -12.27
CA ALA A 155 36.71 -3.21 -11.60
C ALA A 155 37.57 -4.47 -11.41
N LEU A 156 36.97 -5.58 -10.96
CA LEU A 156 37.68 -6.86 -10.78
C LEU A 156 38.23 -7.42 -12.09
N GLU A 157 37.45 -7.37 -13.18
CA GLU A 157 37.93 -7.82 -14.49
C GLU A 157 39.07 -6.94 -15.02
N ALA A 158 39.02 -5.62 -14.78
CA ALA A 158 40.11 -4.72 -15.11
C ALA A 158 41.37 -5.01 -14.28
N GLU A 159 41.23 -5.28 -12.98
CA GLU A 159 42.34 -5.66 -12.11
C GLU A 159 42.98 -6.99 -12.53
N LYS A 160 42.16 -7.99 -12.90
CA LYS A 160 42.65 -9.27 -13.44
C LYS A 160 43.47 -9.08 -14.71
N LEU A 161 42.98 -8.27 -15.64
CA LEU A 161 43.71 -7.97 -16.88
C LEU A 161 45.03 -7.27 -16.58
N ALA A 162 45.01 -6.26 -15.71
CA ALA A 162 46.21 -5.54 -15.29
C ALA A 162 47.23 -6.48 -14.64
N LEU A 163 46.78 -7.38 -13.76
CA LEU A 163 47.64 -8.37 -13.13
C LEU A 163 48.23 -9.36 -14.15
N ALA A 164 47.43 -9.83 -15.12
CA ALA A 164 47.90 -10.70 -16.19
C ALA A 164 48.99 -10.03 -17.03
N GLU A 165 48.85 -8.73 -17.33
CA GLU A 165 49.89 -7.97 -18.03
C GLU A 165 51.16 -7.76 -17.19
N LEU A 166 51.05 -7.56 -15.88
CA LEU A 166 52.20 -7.48 -14.97
C LEU A 166 52.98 -8.80 -14.98
N ILE A 167 52.27 -9.94 -14.91
CA ILE A 167 52.85 -11.28 -15.00
C ILE A 167 53.56 -11.47 -16.35
N ALA A 168 52.89 -11.16 -17.46
CA ALA A 168 53.44 -11.33 -18.80
C ALA A 168 54.72 -10.51 -19.04
N ARG A 169 54.81 -9.32 -18.43
CA ARG A 169 55.99 -8.44 -18.52
C ARG A 169 57.07 -8.73 -17.49
N GLY A 170 56.78 -9.50 -16.43
CA GLY A 170 57.68 -9.66 -15.29
C GLY A 170 57.94 -8.33 -14.56
N ASP A 171 56.96 -7.45 -14.50
CA ASP A 171 57.10 -6.07 -13.97
C ASP A 171 57.14 -6.07 -12.43
N THR A 172 58.35 -6.09 -11.87
CA THR A 172 58.60 -6.15 -10.43
C THR A 172 58.12 -4.91 -9.67
N GLU A 173 58.14 -3.73 -10.31
CA GLU A 173 57.64 -2.50 -9.69
C GLU A 173 56.12 -2.49 -9.64
N GLY A 174 55.46 -2.94 -10.71
CA GLY A 174 54.02 -3.12 -10.74
C GLY A 174 53.52 -4.13 -9.69
N PHE A 175 54.23 -5.25 -9.50
CA PHE A 175 53.91 -6.21 -8.42
C PHE A 175 54.04 -5.58 -7.03
N LYS A 176 55.09 -4.81 -6.78
CA LYS A 176 55.25 -4.10 -5.50
C LYS A 176 54.05 -3.21 -5.21
N ASN A 177 53.59 -2.44 -6.20
CA ASN A 177 52.44 -1.56 -6.05
C ASN A 177 51.12 -2.34 -5.88
N TYR A 178 50.97 -3.48 -6.54
CA TYR A 178 49.81 -4.37 -6.37
C TYR A 178 49.73 -4.91 -4.93
N PHE A 179 50.82 -5.47 -4.41
CA PHE A 179 50.86 -6.03 -3.05
C PHE A 179 50.72 -4.97 -1.94
N GLN A 180 51.06 -3.70 -2.21
CA GLN A 180 50.77 -2.60 -1.27
C GLN A 180 49.27 -2.32 -1.09
N LYS A 181 48.44 -2.67 -2.08
CA LYS A 181 46.98 -2.54 -2.01
C LYS A 181 46.32 -3.74 -1.33
N VAL A 182 46.99 -4.89 -1.33
CA VAL A 182 46.51 -6.10 -0.66
C VAL A 182 46.53 -5.87 0.85
N ASP A 183 45.50 -6.36 1.54
CA ASP A 183 45.45 -6.25 3.00
C ASP A 183 46.61 -7.02 3.64
N LYS A 184 47.06 -6.52 4.80
CA LYS A 184 48.24 -7.06 5.49
C LYS A 184 48.11 -8.55 5.81
N ALA A 185 46.92 -9.01 6.21
CA ALA A 185 46.72 -10.40 6.63
C ALA A 185 46.85 -11.35 5.43
N THR A 186 46.23 -11.00 4.30
CA THR A 186 46.37 -11.73 3.05
C THR A 186 47.82 -11.74 2.55
N ALA A 187 48.48 -10.58 2.58
CA ALA A 187 49.88 -10.49 2.16
C ALA A 187 50.81 -11.35 3.04
N GLU A 188 50.59 -11.36 4.35
CA GLU A 188 51.35 -12.18 5.30
C GLU A 188 51.12 -13.68 5.09
N ALA A 189 49.89 -14.09 4.81
CA ALA A 189 49.56 -15.48 4.50
C ALA A 189 50.28 -15.96 3.23
N ILE A 190 50.20 -15.18 2.14
CA ILE A 190 50.88 -15.49 0.87
C ILE A 190 52.39 -15.56 1.08
N TYR A 191 52.98 -14.59 1.78
CA TYR A 191 54.41 -14.58 2.06
C TYR A 191 54.84 -15.80 2.88
N SER A 192 54.06 -16.17 3.90
CA SER A 192 54.35 -17.35 4.71
C SER A 192 54.33 -18.64 3.90
N GLU A 193 53.44 -18.75 2.91
CA GLU A 193 53.38 -19.92 2.03
C GLU A 193 54.60 -19.98 1.11
N ILE A 194 54.93 -18.87 0.44
CA ILE A 194 56.12 -18.77 -0.42
C ILE A 194 57.40 -19.11 0.37
N MET A 195 57.53 -18.61 1.60
CA MET A 195 58.71 -18.87 2.42
C MET A 195 58.83 -20.34 2.85
N LYS A 196 57.74 -21.08 2.98
CA LYS A 196 57.79 -22.54 3.23
C LYS A 196 58.39 -23.27 2.04
N ASP A 197 57.97 -22.94 0.82
CA ASP A 197 58.51 -23.55 -0.40
C ASP A 197 59.98 -23.21 -0.61
N VAL A 198 60.39 -21.97 -0.32
CA VAL A 198 61.79 -21.56 -0.32
C VAL A 198 62.59 -22.39 0.69
N ALA A 199 62.11 -22.52 1.93
CA ALA A 199 62.78 -23.30 2.97
C ALA A 199 62.93 -24.78 2.59
N ILE A 200 61.87 -25.40 2.03
CA ILE A 200 61.91 -26.80 1.54
C ILE A 200 62.96 -26.96 0.44
N ASN A 201 63.00 -26.02 -0.53
CA ASN A 201 63.98 -26.07 -1.62
C ASN A 201 65.42 -25.85 -1.12
N GLU A 202 65.63 -25.00 -0.12
CA GLU A 202 66.92 -24.80 0.52
C GLU A 202 67.37 -26.06 1.29
N GLU A 203 66.46 -26.71 2.01
CA GLU A 203 66.74 -27.97 2.72
C GLU A 203 67.14 -29.08 1.73
N LYS A 204 66.44 -29.22 0.62
CA LYS A 204 66.81 -30.16 -0.47
C LYS A 204 68.23 -29.90 -0.99
N LYS A 205 68.57 -28.63 -1.25
CA LYS A 205 69.94 -28.25 -1.65
C LYS A 205 70.96 -28.57 -0.57
N ALA A 206 70.62 -28.39 0.71
CA ALA A 206 71.50 -28.73 1.83
C ALA A 206 71.74 -30.24 1.93
N LEU A 207 70.70 -31.07 1.75
CA LEU A 207 70.79 -32.53 1.71
C LEU A 207 71.61 -33.03 0.50
N ALA A 208 71.53 -32.33 -0.63
CA ALA A 208 72.30 -32.65 -1.85
C ALA A 208 73.78 -32.28 -1.76
N LYS A 209 74.13 -31.28 -0.93
CA LYS A 209 75.47 -30.69 -0.86
C LYS A 209 76.61 -31.72 -0.63
N PRO A 210 76.50 -32.71 0.28
CA PRO A 210 77.56 -33.70 0.46
C PRO A 210 77.85 -34.53 -0.80
N PHE A 211 76.85 -34.78 -1.63
CA PHE A 211 77.00 -35.56 -2.85
C PHE A 211 77.62 -34.75 -3.99
N SER A 212 77.49 -33.43 -3.96
CA SER A 212 78.12 -32.53 -4.93
C SER A 212 79.65 -32.45 -4.81
N THR A 213 80.21 -32.84 -3.66
CA THR A 213 81.67 -32.92 -3.44
C THR A 213 82.19 -34.36 -3.41
N MET A 214 81.30 -35.35 -3.40
CA MET A 214 81.65 -36.77 -3.41
C MET A 214 82.02 -37.22 -4.83
N ASN A 215 82.87 -38.24 -4.95
CA ASN A 215 83.11 -38.84 -6.26
C ASN A 215 81.82 -39.52 -6.78
N PRO A 216 81.57 -39.52 -8.11
CA PRO A 216 80.30 -40.02 -8.66
C PRO A 216 79.98 -41.48 -8.32
N GLN A 217 80.98 -42.36 -8.28
CA GLN A 217 80.77 -43.78 -7.96
C GLN A 217 80.35 -43.99 -6.50
N GLY A 218 80.98 -43.28 -5.57
CA GLY A 218 80.66 -43.35 -4.15
C GLY A 218 79.27 -42.80 -3.87
N ALA A 219 78.91 -41.68 -4.50
CA ALA A 219 77.57 -41.13 -4.42
C ALA A 219 76.53 -42.11 -4.99
N ALA A 220 76.80 -42.72 -6.16
CA ALA A 220 75.91 -43.71 -6.76
C ALA A 220 75.66 -44.91 -5.83
N ASN A 221 76.69 -45.43 -5.17
CA ASN A 221 76.55 -46.55 -4.24
C ASN A 221 75.69 -46.18 -3.03
N VAL A 222 75.98 -45.04 -2.37
CA VAL A 222 75.23 -44.58 -1.20
C VAL A 222 73.77 -44.28 -1.54
N LEU A 223 73.54 -43.62 -2.67
CA LEU A 223 72.21 -43.27 -3.13
C LEU A 223 71.43 -44.52 -3.60
N THR A 224 72.08 -45.52 -4.18
CA THR A 224 71.41 -46.79 -4.51
C THR A 224 70.90 -47.50 -3.25
N GLU A 225 71.71 -47.53 -2.19
CA GLU A 225 71.27 -48.06 -0.90
C GLU A 225 70.12 -47.24 -0.30
N LEU A 226 70.22 -45.91 -0.37
CA LEU A 226 69.16 -45.02 0.12
C LEU A 226 67.86 -45.23 -0.66
N PHE A 227 67.91 -45.44 -1.97
CA PHE A 227 66.73 -45.71 -2.80
C PHE A 227 65.93 -46.91 -2.30
N THR A 228 66.60 -47.95 -1.80
CA THR A 228 65.91 -49.14 -1.28
C THR A 228 65.30 -48.92 0.11
N LYS A 229 65.79 -47.94 0.87
CA LYS A 229 65.36 -47.66 2.25
C LYS A 229 64.33 -46.54 2.34
N ASP A 230 64.56 -45.47 1.60
CA ASP A 230 63.74 -44.27 1.59
C ASP A 230 63.82 -43.60 0.22
N LYS A 231 62.85 -43.94 -0.63
CA LYS A 231 62.72 -43.36 -1.98
C LYS A 231 62.48 -41.86 -1.92
N GLU A 232 61.71 -41.38 -0.94
CA GLU A 232 61.31 -39.97 -0.88
C GLU A 232 62.51 -39.08 -0.52
N ALA A 233 63.30 -39.47 0.48
CA ALA A 233 64.53 -38.78 0.86
C ALA A 233 65.56 -38.76 -0.27
N LEU A 234 65.68 -39.87 -1.01
CA LEU A 234 66.53 -39.92 -2.19
C LEU A 234 66.08 -38.91 -3.25
N LEU A 235 64.79 -38.89 -3.59
CA LEU A 235 64.26 -37.99 -4.61
C LEU A 235 64.43 -36.53 -4.19
N ASP A 236 64.28 -36.21 -2.90
CA ASP A 236 64.56 -34.86 -2.37
C ASP A 236 66.02 -34.45 -2.52
N ILE A 237 66.96 -35.38 -2.27
CA ILE A 237 68.39 -35.18 -2.53
C ILE A 237 68.65 -34.93 -4.02
N PHE A 238 68.04 -35.71 -4.92
CA PHE A 238 68.17 -35.50 -6.36
C PHE A 238 67.55 -34.16 -6.80
N GLU A 239 66.38 -33.77 -6.29
CA GLU A 239 65.77 -32.47 -6.58
C GLU A 239 66.65 -31.28 -6.14
N GLY A 240 67.45 -31.46 -5.09
CA GLY A 240 68.42 -30.48 -4.62
C GLY A 240 69.73 -30.42 -5.41
N MET A 241 70.01 -31.38 -6.30
CA MET A 241 71.26 -31.42 -7.08
C MET A 241 71.20 -30.60 -8.36
N GLU A 242 72.33 -29.99 -8.72
CA GLU A 242 72.51 -29.44 -10.06
C GLU A 242 72.61 -30.57 -11.11
N PRO A 243 72.12 -30.35 -12.35
CA PRO A 243 72.17 -31.37 -13.41
C PRO A 243 73.57 -31.92 -13.68
N LYS A 244 74.60 -31.08 -13.56
CA LYS A 244 76.02 -31.45 -13.76
C LYS A 244 76.57 -32.40 -12.69
N VAL A 245 75.94 -32.43 -11.51
CA VAL A 245 76.28 -33.34 -10.40
C VAL A 245 75.44 -34.62 -10.52
N MET A 246 74.15 -34.46 -10.82
CA MET A 246 73.21 -35.57 -10.94
C MET A 246 73.56 -36.54 -12.06
N ALA A 247 73.87 -36.05 -13.27
CA ALA A 247 74.05 -36.91 -14.44
C ALA A 247 75.20 -37.92 -14.29
N PRO A 248 76.41 -37.55 -13.83
CA PRO A 248 77.49 -38.51 -13.58
C PRO A 248 77.17 -39.54 -12.50
N ILE A 249 76.32 -39.20 -11.52
CA ILE A 249 75.91 -40.13 -10.47
C ILE A 249 74.98 -41.20 -11.06
N LEU A 250 73.96 -40.77 -11.81
CA LEU A 250 73.03 -41.68 -12.49
C LEU A 250 73.73 -42.60 -13.49
N GLU A 251 74.74 -42.10 -14.21
CA GLU A 251 75.56 -42.89 -15.14
C GLU A 251 76.30 -44.06 -14.45
N ARG A 252 76.60 -43.91 -13.15
CA ARG A 252 77.31 -44.92 -12.35
C ARG A 252 76.38 -45.85 -11.55
N MET A 253 75.07 -45.65 -11.65
CA MET A 253 74.05 -46.54 -11.08
C MET A 253 73.69 -47.68 -12.04
N ASP A 254 72.97 -48.69 -11.55
CA ASP A 254 72.34 -49.68 -12.43
C ASP A 254 71.30 -49.00 -13.33
N ALA A 255 71.28 -49.38 -14.62
CA ALA A 255 70.45 -48.73 -15.63
C ALA A 255 68.95 -48.79 -15.30
N LYS A 256 68.46 -49.86 -14.67
CA LYS A 256 67.05 -49.96 -14.28
C LYS A 256 66.74 -49.03 -13.11
N ILE A 257 67.62 -48.99 -12.12
CA ILE A 257 67.47 -48.11 -10.95
C ILE A 257 67.52 -46.64 -11.38
N ALA A 258 68.47 -46.26 -12.23
CA ALA A 258 68.58 -44.90 -12.75
C ALA A 258 67.33 -44.49 -13.54
N ALA A 259 66.78 -45.39 -14.37
CA ALA A 259 65.55 -45.14 -15.10
C ALA A 259 64.33 -44.98 -14.16
N GLU A 260 64.22 -45.80 -13.11
CA GLU A 260 63.14 -45.68 -12.12
C GLU A 260 63.22 -44.36 -11.36
N ILE A 261 64.41 -43.97 -10.88
CA ILE A 261 64.63 -42.67 -10.21
C ILE A 261 64.23 -41.53 -11.14
N TYR A 262 64.66 -41.57 -12.41
CA TYR A 262 64.31 -40.52 -13.36
C TYR A 262 62.80 -40.44 -13.64
N GLY A 263 62.12 -41.59 -13.72
CA GLY A 263 60.66 -41.66 -13.82
C GLY A 263 59.97 -40.99 -12.64
N LEU A 264 60.36 -41.35 -11.41
CA LEU A 264 59.80 -40.77 -10.18
C LEU A 264 60.04 -39.26 -10.06
N LEU A 265 61.23 -38.79 -10.46
CA LEU A 265 61.55 -37.35 -10.51
C LEU A 265 60.68 -36.61 -11.55
N SER A 266 60.43 -37.23 -12.70
CA SER A 266 59.54 -36.68 -13.72
C SER A 266 58.11 -36.60 -13.21
N ASP A 267 57.60 -37.65 -12.59
CA ASP A 267 56.25 -37.70 -12.03
C ASP A 267 56.05 -36.60 -10.98
N ARG A 268 57.03 -36.41 -10.09
CA ARG A 268 57.00 -35.33 -9.10
C ARG A 268 57.01 -33.93 -9.72
N LYS A 269 57.76 -33.72 -10.80
CA LYS A 269 57.79 -32.42 -11.50
C LYS A 269 56.50 -32.11 -12.24
N LEU A 270 55.79 -33.14 -12.71
CA LEU A 270 54.52 -32.98 -13.42
C LEU A 270 53.31 -32.92 -12.48
N SER A 271 53.47 -33.33 -11.22
CA SER A 271 52.42 -33.32 -10.19
C SER A 271 52.41 -32.06 -9.33
N ARG A 272 53.41 -31.18 -9.47
CA ARG A 272 53.45 -29.84 -8.86
C ARG A 272 52.93 -28.81 -9.86
#